data_AF-A0ABD5N1J9-F1
#
_entry.id   AF-A0ABD5N1J9-F1
#
_cell.length_a   1.000
_cell.length_b   1.000
_cell.length_c   1.000
_cell.angle_alpha   90.00
_cell.angle_beta   90.00
_cell.angle_gamma   90.00
#
_symmetry.space_group_name_H-M   'P 1'
#
loop_
_entity.id
_entity.type
_entity.pdbx_description
1 polymer ?
#
loop_
_entity_poly.entity_id
_entity_poly.type
_entity_poly.pdbx_seq_one_letter_code
_entity_poly.pdbx_strand_id
1 'polypeptide(L)'
;MLDEGVVRRPILHRVNRRALVLVIVLLLALTVFFSNDFILKKLGFYGPVGNPNVEIIVADEIFEDQIPEKPDEPEDEPFKRIPFPRDWKTGSGELTGMVSSDGGGGGGSFRPQQDEWPCDSGNTTTTCNISSAKTINGSISFNNLVIQSGGSITHTANAGSKTYWINITAVNLTVEPGGSITAGGRGYARGVCSTRGSVAGSGSGTGGGSGAQGYTSAGGGGAGYSGEGGDGGTASGDNQYAGGISYGSLTEPIELGSGGGGSNNGGGDSCGGHGGNGGGLVFINVTNELNNSGTISANGNAGGSSNGGGGGGSGGSVYLVSDTFSGNGTISANGGSGGAGTGSLAAGGGGSGGRIAIYYSTRTHSETITATGGTGGANSDGADSNNAATGTIYIKDTDETYAELFLDNGDTFPEEYTNLGVNNYTFDNFSISKTLFNISGNIIVNNESFTIENSTGDIDGNLSIPNSDLNILNSTFSADEINVSDNLVIINSTVTLNSAHDQDIANITIGDSTITYTVGTFVNSPNIQLSGTNSITNPKINTSDLTISSGTT
;
A
#
# COMPACT_ATOMS: atom_id res chain seq x y z
N MET A 1 -63.36 -1.05 29.32
CA MET A 1 -64.29 -0.11 30.00
C MET A 1 -63.51 1.14 30.37
N LEU A 2 -64.19 2.28 30.48
CA LEU A 2 -63.61 3.62 30.59
C LEU A 2 -63.26 3.99 32.04
N ASP A 3 -62.24 4.85 32.19
CA ASP A 3 -62.18 6.02 33.07
C ASP A 3 -60.89 6.77 32.66
N GLU A 4 -60.87 7.93 32.00
CA GLU A 4 -61.47 9.27 32.25
C GLU A 4 -60.84 10.05 33.42
N GLY A 5 -60.38 11.29 33.12
CA GLY A 5 -59.51 12.07 34.02
C GLY A 5 -59.15 13.52 33.60
N VAL A 6 -60.02 14.19 32.84
CA VAL A 6 -60.22 15.66 32.76
C VAL A 6 -59.00 16.63 32.63
N VAL A 7 -58.74 17.02 31.38
CA VAL A 7 -58.63 18.41 30.84
C VAL A 7 -58.11 19.58 31.73
N ARG A 8 -56.98 20.19 31.31
CA ARG A 8 -56.85 21.66 31.08
C ARG A 8 -55.91 21.99 29.89
N ARG A 9 -56.34 22.89 28.99
CA ARG A 9 -55.52 23.68 28.02
C ARG A 9 -55.41 25.12 28.55
N PRO A 10 -54.56 26.06 28.06
CA PRO A 10 -53.77 26.13 26.80
C PRO A 10 -52.25 26.32 27.08
N ILE A 11 -51.28 26.71 26.20
CA ILE A 11 -51.20 27.57 25.01
C ILE A 11 -50.09 27.05 24.06
N LEU A 12 -50.25 27.28 22.75
CA LEU A 12 -49.28 26.98 21.69
C LEU A 12 -48.13 28.00 21.66
N HIS A 13 -46.86 27.58 21.58
CA HIS A 13 -45.78 28.45 21.06
C HIS A 13 -44.71 27.71 20.26
N ARG A 14 -44.10 28.44 19.32
CA ARG A 14 -43.28 27.92 18.21
C ARG A 14 -41.84 27.59 18.62
N VAL A 15 -41.26 26.64 17.90
CA VAL A 15 -39.82 26.31 17.87
C VAL A 15 -38.98 27.55 17.56
N ASN A 16 -37.88 27.77 18.31
CA ASN A 16 -36.92 28.83 18.03
C ASN A 16 -35.64 28.24 17.40
N ARG A 17 -35.56 28.26 16.05
CA ARG A 17 -34.46 27.70 15.22
C ARG A 17 -33.13 28.48 15.33
N ARG A 18 -32.83 29.12 16.46
CA ARG A 18 -31.66 30.02 16.63
C ARG A 18 -30.45 29.42 17.37
N ALA A 19 -30.58 28.24 17.96
CA ALA A 19 -29.45 27.56 18.62
C ALA A 19 -28.62 26.67 17.67
N LEU A 20 -29.27 25.95 16.75
CA LEU A 20 -28.60 24.98 15.88
C LEU A 20 -27.84 25.63 14.70
N VAL A 21 -28.32 26.80 14.23
CA VAL A 21 -27.63 27.57 13.16
C VAL A 21 -26.34 28.23 13.67
N LEU A 22 -26.25 28.53 14.97
CA LEU A 22 -25.10 29.26 15.53
C LEU A 22 -23.83 28.41 15.65
N VAL A 23 -23.96 27.09 15.83
CA VAL A 23 -22.81 26.16 15.88
C VAL A 23 -22.25 25.88 14.49
N ILE A 24 -23.12 25.77 13.48
CA ILE A 24 -22.73 25.56 12.08
C ILE A 24 -22.00 26.81 11.52
N VAL A 25 -22.42 28.01 11.90
CA VAL A 25 -21.73 29.26 11.54
C VAL A 25 -20.36 29.40 12.22
N LEU A 26 -20.14 28.80 13.40
CA LEU A 26 -18.84 28.88 14.09
C LEU A 26 -17.80 27.89 13.52
N LEU A 27 -18.23 26.70 13.09
CA LEU A 27 -17.35 25.71 12.44
C LEU A 27 -16.97 26.12 11.01
N LEU A 28 -17.90 26.73 10.25
CA LEU A 28 -17.58 27.34 8.94
C LEU A 28 -16.72 28.61 9.04
N ALA A 29 -16.65 29.25 10.20
CA ALA A 29 -15.76 30.40 10.41
C ALA A 29 -14.31 29.98 10.68
N LEU A 30 -14.06 28.77 11.19
CA LEU A 30 -12.70 28.26 11.43
C LEU A 30 -12.02 27.75 10.14
N THR A 31 -12.79 27.16 9.22
CA THR A 31 -12.26 26.67 7.93
C THR A 31 -11.91 27.79 6.95
N VAL A 32 -12.46 29.00 7.11
CA VAL A 32 -12.13 30.17 6.26
C VAL A 32 -10.84 30.89 6.72
N PHE A 33 -10.36 30.63 7.94
CA PHE A 33 -9.19 31.31 8.51
C PHE A 33 -7.83 30.71 8.12
N PHE A 34 -7.78 29.54 7.49
CA PHE A 34 -6.55 28.95 6.94
C PHE A 34 -6.40 29.08 5.42
N SER A 35 -7.40 29.61 4.71
CA SER A 35 -7.41 29.69 3.23
C SER A 35 -7.05 31.07 2.66
N ASN A 36 -6.42 31.95 3.44
CA ASN A 36 -6.25 33.37 3.07
C ASN A 36 -4.83 33.95 3.21
N ASP A 37 -3.78 33.12 3.08
CA ASP A 37 -2.40 33.62 2.87
C ASP A 37 -2.00 33.69 1.37
N PHE A 38 -2.93 33.35 0.46
CA PHE A 38 -2.68 33.33 -0.99
C PHE A 38 -3.17 34.59 -1.74
N ILE A 39 -3.87 35.52 -1.09
CA ILE A 39 -4.46 36.72 -1.74
C ILE A 39 -4.01 38.04 -1.09
N LEU A 40 -2.71 38.23 -0.89
CA LEU A 40 -2.13 39.57 -0.61
C LEU A 40 -0.82 39.91 -1.35
N LYS A 41 -0.38 39.08 -2.31
CA LYS A 41 0.82 39.33 -3.14
C LYS A 41 0.54 39.93 -4.53
N LYS A 42 -0.71 40.33 -4.83
CA LYS A 42 -1.15 40.71 -6.19
C LYS A 42 -1.99 41.99 -6.23
N LEU A 43 -1.47 43.10 -5.68
CA LEU A 43 -1.91 44.47 -5.94
C LEU A 43 -0.79 45.44 -5.56
N GLY A 44 0.08 45.79 -6.52
CA GLY A 44 1.24 46.65 -6.26
C GLY A 44 0.88 48.14 -6.25
N PHE A 45 1.16 48.83 -5.14
CA PHE A 45 1.27 50.29 -5.07
C PHE A 45 2.42 50.72 -4.14
N TYR A 46 3.09 51.81 -4.52
CA TYR A 46 4.25 52.41 -3.84
C TYR A 46 3.86 53.23 -2.59
N GLY A 47 4.77 53.33 -1.61
CA GLY A 47 4.85 54.51 -0.73
C GLY A 47 5.01 54.22 0.77
N PRO A 48 5.90 54.92 1.51
CA PRO A 48 6.29 54.52 2.88
C PRO A 48 5.70 55.39 4.00
N VAL A 49 5.90 54.93 5.26
CA VAL A 49 6.21 55.68 6.52
C VAL A 49 5.49 55.06 7.74
N GLY A 50 6.22 54.87 8.85
CA GLY A 50 5.66 54.99 10.20
C GLY A 50 5.62 53.75 11.11
N ASN A 51 6.73 53.50 11.83
CA ASN A 51 6.73 52.86 13.16
C ASN A 51 6.45 53.96 14.24
N PRO A 52 6.15 53.72 15.54
CA PRO A 52 5.97 52.44 16.28
C PRO A 52 4.79 52.44 17.30
N ASN A 53 4.80 51.44 18.21
CA ASN A 53 4.13 51.37 19.54
C ASN A 53 2.65 50.93 19.62
N VAL A 54 2.41 49.69 20.06
CA VAL A 54 1.76 49.41 21.37
C VAL A 54 2.46 48.22 22.03
N GLU A 55 2.86 48.41 23.28
CA GLU A 55 3.44 47.40 24.17
C GLU A 55 2.43 47.14 25.31
N ILE A 56 2.16 45.89 25.65
CA ILE A 56 1.56 45.52 26.95
C ILE A 56 2.34 44.32 27.51
N ILE A 57 3.18 44.61 28.49
CA ILE A 57 3.85 43.62 29.33
C ILE A 57 3.01 43.39 30.59
N VAL A 58 2.76 42.12 30.93
CA VAL A 58 2.73 41.65 32.33
C VAL A 58 3.41 40.28 32.37
N ALA A 59 4.58 40.20 33.00
CA ALA A 59 5.29 38.95 33.36
C ALA A 59 4.63 38.29 34.61
N ASP A 60 5.02 37.18 35.23
CA ASP A 60 6.24 36.32 35.25
C ASP A 60 5.77 34.89 35.71
N GLU A 61 6.53 33.82 36.04
CA GLU A 61 7.96 33.61 36.36
C GLU A 61 8.54 32.37 35.63
N ILE A 62 9.77 32.49 35.09
CA ILE A 62 10.98 31.66 35.40
C ILE A 62 10.82 30.09 35.39
N PHE A 63 11.58 29.31 34.59
CA PHE A 63 13.05 29.19 34.59
C PHE A 63 13.69 29.05 33.20
N GLU A 64 14.78 29.80 32.99
CA GLU A 64 15.79 29.55 31.95
C GLU A 64 16.83 28.51 32.43
N ASP A 65 17.49 27.86 31.48
CA ASP A 65 18.96 27.79 31.50
C ASP A 65 19.46 27.85 30.03
N GLN A 66 20.57 28.53 29.78
CA GLN A 66 20.97 28.99 28.43
C GLN A 66 22.43 28.62 28.05
N ILE A 67 22.75 28.90 26.77
CA ILE A 67 24.07 29.29 26.17
C ILE A 67 24.92 28.11 25.60
N PRO A 68 25.62 28.23 24.42
CA PRO A 68 25.49 29.13 23.25
C PRO A 68 25.51 28.43 21.85
N GLU A 69 25.27 29.21 20.79
CA GLU A 69 25.70 28.91 19.40
C GLU A 69 27.06 29.54 19.03
N LYS A 70 27.84 28.86 18.14
CA LYS A 70 28.66 29.39 17.01
C LYS A 70 29.82 28.45 16.61
N PRO A 71 30.44 28.57 15.40
CA PRO A 71 29.95 29.11 14.11
C PRO A 71 30.22 28.12 12.92
N ASP A 72 30.00 28.58 11.68
CA ASP A 72 30.12 27.82 10.43
C ASP A 72 31.55 27.45 9.93
N GLU A 73 31.53 26.63 8.86
CA GLU A 73 32.53 26.37 7.80
C GLU A 73 33.38 25.06 7.81
N PRO A 74 33.74 24.51 6.62
CA PRO A 74 33.71 23.07 6.34
C PRO A 74 35.10 22.41 6.11
N GLU A 75 35.13 21.08 5.93
CA GLU A 75 35.98 20.33 4.96
C GLU A 75 35.68 18.81 4.96
N ASP A 76 36.21 18.09 3.97
CA ASP A 76 35.85 16.73 3.51
C ASP A 76 36.32 15.51 4.37
N GLU A 77 36.23 14.29 3.77
CA GLU A 77 36.83 12.97 4.12
C GLU A 77 35.91 11.96 4.90
N PRO A 78 36.05 10.62 4.70
CA PRO A 78 34.91 9.80 4.26
C PRO A 78 34.52 8.63 5.19
N PHE A 79 33.40 7.97 4.85
CA PHE A 79 32.90 6.65 5.28
C PHE A 79 33.52 6.05 6.57
N LYS A 80 32.93 6.39 7.72
CA LYS A 80 33.27 5.76 9.00
C LYS A 80 32.23 4.70 9.38
N ARG A 81 32.70 3.46 9.55
CA ARG A 81 31.90 2.28 9.91
C ARG A 81 31.02 2.52 11.14
N ILE A 82 29.73 2.16 11.04
CA ILE A 82 28.78 2.16 12.17
C ILE A 82 29.12 0.98 13.10
N PRO A 83 29.24 1.18 14.43
CA PRO A 83 29.50 0.10 15.38
C PRO A 83 28.23 -0.61 15.86
N PHE A 84 28.27 -1.94 15.91
CA PHE A 84 27.22 -2.76 16.53
C PHE A 84 27.10 -2.49 18.04
N PRO A 85 25.88 -2.41 18.62
CA PRO A 85 25.67 -2.47 20.05
C PRO A 85 26.11 -3.83 20.61
N ARG A 86 26.83 -3.81 21.74
CA ARG A 86 27.30 -5.02 22.43
C ARG A 86 26.64 -5.12 23.81
N ASP A 87 26.51 -6.36 24.29
CA ASP A 87 26.23 -6.78 25.67
C ASP A 87 24.80 -6.53 26.22
N TRP A 88 24.00 -7.61 26.23
CA TRP A 88 23.15 -7.91 27.41
C TRP A 88 23.66 -9.20 28.06
N LYS A 89 23.88 -9.17 29.37
CA LYS A 89 24.51 -10.27 30.12
C LYS A 89 23.53 -11.43 30.37
N THR A 90 24.07 -12.64 30.39
CA THR A 90 23.39 -13.86 30.81
C THR A 90 22.96 -13.79 32.28
N GLY A 91 21.65 -13.80 32.52
CA GLY A 91 21.07 -14.02 33.85
C GLY A 91 20.62 -15.48 33.98
N SER A 92 21.36 -16.29 34.73
CA SER A 92 20.97 -17.67 35.06
C SER A 92 19.84 -17.66 36.10
N GLY A 93 18.60 -17.67 35.64
CA GLY A 93 17.41 -17.85 36.47
C GLY A 93 16.87 -19.27 36.36
N GLU A 94 17.08 -20.08 37.39
CA GLU A 94 16.46 -21.42 37.50
C GLU A 94 14.96 -21.27 37.71
N LEU A 95 14.14 -21.77 36.77
CA LEU A 95 12.71 -21.94 36.99
C LEU A 95 12.42 -23.37 37.48
N THR A 96 12.37 -23.53 38.80
CA THR A 96 11.90 -24.77 39.44
C THR A 96 10.40 -24.95 39.21
N GLY A 97 10.03 -25.72 38.18
CA GLY A 97 8.66 -26.15 37.98
C GLY A 97 8.23 -27.18 39.04
N MET A 98 7.14 -26.89 39.77
CA MET A 98 6.52 -27.87 40.66
C MET A 98 5.85 -28.97 39.83
N VAL A 99 6.34 -30.20 39.94
CA VAL A 99 5.71 -31.38 39.32
C VAL A 99 4.60 -31.89 40.24
N SER A 100 3.35 -31.87 39.76
CA SER A 100 2.28 -32.68 40.34
C SER A 100 2.48 -34.14 39.91
N SER A 101 2.73 -35.01 40.87
CA SER A 101 2.88 -36.44 40.63
C SER A 101 1.54 -37.10 40.31
N ASP A 102 1.47 -37.82 39.19
CA ASP A 102 0.66 -39.04 39.08
C ASP A 102 1.46 -40.10 38.33
N GLY A 103 1.52 -41.31 38.89
CA GLY A 103 2.45 -42.35 38.48
C GLY A 103 1.86 -43.33 37.46
N GLY A 104 2.67 -43.70 36.46
CA GLY A 104 2.32 -44.72 35.47
C GLY A 104 3.55 -45.13 34.67
N GLY A 105 4.27 -46.16 35.13
CA GLY A 105 5.54 -46.57 34.54
C GLY A 105 5.38 -47.18 33.14
N GLY A 106 5.99 -46.55 32.15
CA GLY A 106 6.21 -47.12 30.81
C GLY A 106 7.56 -46.63 30.27
N GLY A 107 8.45 -47.56 29.94
CA GLY A 107 9.82 -47.28 29.49
C GLY A 107 9.89 -46.70 28.08
N GLY A 108 9.35 -45.50 27.87
CA GLY A 108 9.62 -44.69 26.70
C GLY A 108 10.91 -43.91 26.90
N SER A 109 11.82 -43.95 25.93
CA SER A 109 12.93 -43.00 25.87
C SER A 109 12.33 -41.60 25.77
N PHE A 110 12.40 -40.80 26.83
CA PHE A 110 12.24 -39.35 26.75
C PHE A 110 13.38 -38.80 25.89
N ARG A 111 13.17 -38.80 24.56
CA ARG A 111 13.84 -37.84 23.71
C ARG A 111 13.29 -36.48 24.15
N PRO A 112 14.11 -35.52 24.61
CA PRO A 112 13.67 -34.13 24.61
C PRO A 112 13.21 -33.81 23.18
N GLN A 113 12.25 -32.89 23.00
CA GLN A 113 11.89 -32.43 21.65
C GLN A 113 13.18 -31.96 20.99
N GLN A 114 13.63 -32.75 20.02
CA GLN A 114 14.83 -32.48 19.28
C GLN A 114 14.50 -31.26 18.42
N ASP A 115 15.21 -30.15 18.64
CA ASP A 115 15.13 -28.99 17.76
C ASP A 115 15.16 -29.49 16.32
N GLU A 116 14.07 -29.30 15.58
CA GLU A 116 13.96 -29.87 14.23
C GLU A 116 15.08 -29.27 13.39
N TRP A 117 16.06 -30.11 13.05
CA TRP A 117 17.24 -29.63 12.33
C TRP A 117 16.74 -29.03 11.01
N PRO A 118 17.17 -27.81 10.65
CA PRO A 118 16.53 -27.03 9.60
C PRO A 118 16.68 -27.68 8.22
N CYS A 119 17.62 -28.62 8.09
CA CYS A 119 17.92 -29.39 6.88
C CYS A 119 17.37 -30.82 7.01
N ASP A 120 16.82 -31.37 5.93
CA ASP A 120 16.53 -32.81 5.84
C ASP A 120 17.80 -33.62 5.51
N SER A 121 18.74 -33.01 4.79
CA SER A 121 20.09 -33.54 4.64
C SER A 121 21.12 -32.42 4.59
N GLY A 122 22.36 -32.74 5.02
CA GLY A 122 23.44 -31.77 5.13
C GLY A 122 23.36 -30.94 6.42
N ASN A 123 23.83 -29.69 6.39
CA ASN A 123 23.85 -28.77 7.53
C ASN A 123 23.97 -27.29 7.09
N THR A 124 23.73 -26.38 8.03
CA THR A 124 23.78 -24.93 7.80
C THR A 124 25.14 -24.39 7.36
N THR A 125 26.26 -25.03 7.73
CA THR A 125 27.63 -24.53 7.46
C THR A 125 28.18 -24.93 6.09
N THR A 126 27.54 -25.88 5.41
CA THR A 126 27.99 -26.44 4.12
C THR A 126 26.88 -26.33 3.09
N THR A 127 26.10 -27.39 2.90
CA THR A 127 24.87 -27.37 2.10
C THR A 127 23.73 -27.91 2.95
N CYS A 128 22.62 -27.19 2.97
CA CYS A 128 21.38 -27.56 3.64
C CYS A 128 20.32 -27.84 2.59
N ASN A 129 19.88 -29.10 2.47
CA ASN A 129 18.79 -29.45 1.57
C ASN A 129 17.48 -29.56 2.35
N ILE A 130 16.43 -28.93 1.85
CA ILE A 130 15.06 -28.99 2.38
C ILE A 130 14.18 -29.65 1.32
N SER A 131 13.62 -30.80 1.67
CA SER A 131 12.75 -31.67 0.86
C SER A 131 11.36 -31.85 1.46
N SER A 132 11.16 -31.39 2.70
CA SER A 132 9.89 -31.36 3.42
C SER A 132 9.51 -29.95 3.89
N ALA A 133 8.37 -29.82 4.57
CA ALA A 133 8.01 -28.57 5.23
C ALA A 133 8.89 -28.30 6.46
N LYS A 134 9.31 -27.04 6.61
CA LYS A 134 10.08 -26.49 7.74
C LYS A 134 9.45 -25.19 8.22
N THR A 135 9.50 -24.94 9.53
CA THR A 135 9.03 -23.69 10.13
C THR A 135 10.23 -22.88 10.67
N ILE A 136 10.41 -21.67 10.17
CA ILE A 136 11.43 -20.71 10.62
C ILE A 136 10.70 -19.50 11.21
N ASN A 137 10.91 -19.25 12.50
CA ASN A 137 10.24 -18.19 13.27
C ASN A 137 11.24 -17.09 13.65
N GLY A 138 11.81 -16.42 12.64
CA GLY A 138 12.81 -15.38 12.79
C GLY A 138 14.03 -15.63 11.91
N SER A 139 15.22 -15.42 12.48
CA SER A 139 16.48 -15.34 11.73
C SER A 139 17.25 -16.66 11.72
N ILE A 140 17.75 -17.06 10.56
CA ILE A 140 18.64 -18.22 10.38
C ILE A 140 19.70 -17.94 9.31
N SER A 141 20.87 -18.57 9.46
CA SER A 141 22.00 -18.43 8.52
C SER A 141 22.39 -19.77 7.92
N PHE A 142 22.66 -19.76 6.62
CA PHE A 142 23.16 -20.89 5.85
C PHE A 142 24.42 -20.46 5.06
N ASN A 143 25.23 -21.44 4.67
CA ASN A 143 26.23 -21.26 3.63
C ASN A 143 25.52 -21.45 2.27
N ASN A 144 25.20 -22.70 1.91
CA ASN A 144 24.36 -23.00 0.76
C ASN A 144 23.02 -23.58 1.24
N LEU A 145 21.91 -23.00 0.81
CA LEU A 145 20.55 -23.48 1.07
C LEU A 145 19.90 -23.92 -0.24
N VAL A 146 19.37 -25.15 -0.28
CA VAL A 146 18.65 -25.69 -1.44
C VAL A 146 17.26 -26.12 -0.99
N ILE A 147 16.23 -25.43 -1.50
CA ILE A 147 14.83 -25.83 -1.33
C ILE A 147 14.48 -26.71 -2.52
N GLN A 148 14.45 -28.02 -2.29
CA GLN A 148 14.20 -29.02 -3.32
C GLN A 148 12.71 -29.12 -3.67
N SER A 149 12.39 -29.79 -4.76
CA SER A 149 11.00 -30.08 -5.13
C SER A 149 10.23 -30.76 -3.99
N GLY A 150 9.11 -30.17 -3.55
CA GLY A 150 8.34 -30.62 -2.37
C GLY A 150 8.81 -30.05 -1.03
N GLY A 151 10.00 -29.46 -0.98
CA GLY A 151 10.49 -28.69 0.16
C GLY A 151 9.75 -27.37 0.33
N SER A 152 9.50 -26.98 1.58
CA SER A 152 8.90 -25.67 1.87
C SER A 152 9.42 -25.06 3.16
N ILE A 153 9.70 -23.75 3.14
CA ILE A 153 9.88 -22.94 4.35
C ILE A 153 8.62 -22.11 4.58
N THR A 154 8.11 -22.09 5.82
CA THR A 154 7.09 -21.15 6.27
C THR A 154 7.41 -20.62 7.67
N HIS A 155 6.56 -19.75 8.22
CA HIS A 155 6.60 -19.35 9.64
C HIS A 155 5.26 -19.60 10.32
N THR A 156 5.25 -19.69 11.66
CA THR A 156 4.02 -19.76 12.45
C THR A 156 3.15 -18.53 12.17
N ALA A 157 1.82 -18.72 12.06
CA ALA A 157 0.90 -17.62 11.79
C ALA A 157 0.91 -16.60 12.94
N ASN A 158 0.85 -15.31 12.60
CA ASN A 158 0.74 -14.25 13.59
C ASN A 158 -0.71 -14.06 14.07
N ALA A 159 -0.85 -13.36 15.19
CA ALA A 159 -2.14 -12.98 15.77
C ALA A 159 -2.39 -11.48 15.53
N GLY A 160 -2.70 -10.71 16.58
CA GLY A 160 -2.76 -9.25 16.54
C GLY A 160 -1.40 -8.54 16.64
N SER A 161 -0.29 -9.28 16.67
CA SER A 161 1.06 -8.75 16.85
C SER A 161 2.09 -9.50 16.03
N LYS A 162 3.07 -8.76 15.50
CA LYS A 162 4.20 -9.27 14.71
C LYS A 162 5.18 -10.00 15.63
N THR A 163 5.14 -11.32 15.57
CA THR A 163 5.88 -12.26 16.42
C THR A 163 6.78 -13.18 15.58
N TYR A 164 6.35 -13.53 14.36
CA TYR A 164 6.99 -14.52 13.50
C TYR A 164 7.14 -13.98 12.07
N TRP A 165 8.30 -14.24 11.46
CA TRP A 165 8.64 -13.92 10.08
C TRP A 165 9.75 -14.86 9.59
N ILE A 166 10.00 -14.89 8.29
CA ILE A 166 11.19 -15.54 7.71
C ILE A 166 12.27 -14.49 7.55
N ASN A 167 13.46 -14.72 8.12
CA ASN A 167 14.68 -13.98 7.82
C ASN A 167 15.81 -14.99 7.52
N ILE A 168 16.14 -15.15 6.24
CA ILE A 168 17.18 -16.07 5.77
C ILE A 168 18.40 -15.26 5.37
N THR A 169 19.56 -15.62 5.93
CA THR A 169 20.86 -15.17 5.44
C THR A 169 21.58 -16.35 4.80
N ALA A 170 22.14 -16.18 3.60
CA ALA A 170 22.83 -17.25 2.87
C ALA A 170 24.06 -16.74 2.11
N VAL A 171 24.99 -17.63 1.78
CA VAL A 171 25.97 -17.35 0.70
C VAL A 171 25.31 -17.63 -0.64
N ASN A 172 24.69 -18.80 -0.81
CA ASN A 172 23.89 -19.15 -1.98
C ASN A 172 22.53 -19.71 -1.55
N LEU A 173 21.48 -19.38 -2.30
CA LEU A 173 20.14 -19.94 -2.14
C LEU A 173 19.60 -20.39 -3.50
N THR A 174 19.30 -21.68 -3.62
CA THR A 174 18.57 -22.26 -4.75
C THR A 174 17.17 -22.67 -4.32
N VAL A 175 16.14 -22.21 -5.01
CA VAL A 175 14.77 -22.72 -4.91
C VAL A 175 14.47 -23.49 -6.19
N GLU A 176 14.48 -24.82 -6.12
CA GLU A 176 14.23 -25.71 -7.26
C GLU A 176 12.75 -25.64 -7.71
N PRO A 177 12.42 -26.07 -8.95
CA PRO A 177 11.04 -26.23 -9.39
C PRO A 177 10.21 -27.10 -8.44
N GLY A 178 9.14 -26.52 -7.90
CA GLY A 178 8.27 -27.16 -6.89
C GLY A 178 8.77 -27.06 -5.44
N GLY A 179 9.92 -26.41 -5.20
CA GLY A 179 10.33 -25.91 -3.88
C GLY A 179 9.70 -24.56 -3.58
N SER A 180 9.54 -24.20 -2.30
CA SER A 180 8.92 -22.94 -1.92
C SER A 180 9.43 -22.29 -0.62
N ILE A 181 9.36 -20.96 -0.57
CA ILE A 181 9.52 -20.15 0.65
C ILE A 181 8.26 -19.29 0.76
N THR A 182 7.34 -19.65 1.66
CA THR A 182 6.00 -19.05 1.70
C THR A 182 5.56 -18.60 3.09
N ALA A 183 5.18 -17.33 3.17
CA ALA A 183 4.49 -16.69 4.28
C ALA A 183 3.00 -16.46 3.98
N GLY A 184 2.41 -17.19 3.01
CA GLY A 184 1.02 -17.04 2.59
C GLY A 184 0.02 -17.19 3.76
N GLY A 185 -0.79 -16.15 4.00
CA GLY A 185 -1.76 -16.14 5.09
C GLY A 185 -1.19 -16.22 6.52
N ARG A 186 0.12 -15.93 6.70
CA ARG A 186 0.83 -15.96 7.99
C ARG A 186 1.06 -14.60 8.64
N GLY A 187 0.59 -13.52 8.02
CA GLY A 187 0.56 -12.17 8.56
C GLY A 187 -0.48 -12.01 9.67
N TYR A 188 -1.00 -10.80 9.84
CA TYR A 188 -1.96 -10.52 10.89
C TYR A 188 -3.26 -11.33 10.73
N ALA A 189 -3.85 -11.70 11.88
CA ALA A 189 -5.03 -12.53 11.93
C ALA A 189 -6.29 -11.84 11.37
N ARG A 190 -7.12 -12.64 10.69
CA ARG A 190 -8.45 -12.25 10.19
C ARG A 190 -9.43 -11.79 11.27
N GLY A 191 -10.40 -11.01 10.82
CA GLY A 191 -11.65 -10.77 11.52
C GLY A 191 -12.51 -12.03 11.61
N VAL A 192 -13.03 -12.32 12.80
CA VAL A 192 -13.95 -13.44 13.04
C VAL A 192 -15.37 -12.98 12.73
N CYS A 193 -16.12 -13.75 11.94
CA CYS A 193 -17.54 -13.47 11.70
C CYS A 193 -18.35 -13.41 13.01
N SER A 194 -19.48 -12.72 13.00
CA SER A 194 -20.43 -12.72 14.11
C SER A 194 -21.67 -13.54 13.81
N THR A 195 -22.36 -13.94 14.88
CA THR A 195 -23.74 -14.41 14.86
C THR A 195 -24.68 -13.27 15.28
N ARG A 196 -25.97 -13.42 14.93
CA ARG A 196 -27.13 -12.62 15.35
C ARG A 196 -26.85 -11.33 16.14
N GLY A 197 -26.89 -10.19 15.44
CA GLY A 197 -26.91 -8.84 16.04
C GLY A 197 -25.62 -8.40 16.73
N SER A 198 -24.57 -9.23 16.72
CA SER A 198 -23.26 -8.90 17.28
C SER A 198 -22.35 -8.31 16.20
N VAL A 199 -21.42 -7.44 16.60
CA VAL A 199 -20.39 -6.89 15.70
C VAL A 199 -19.41 -8.00 15.32
N ALA A 200 -19.15 -8.16 14.02
CA ALA A 200 -18.09 -9.05 13.54
C ALA A 200 -16.72 -8.42 13.82
N GLY A 201 -15.70 -9.26 14.06
CA GLY A 201 -14.35 -8.78 14.28
C GLY A 201 -13.81 -8.12 13.02
N SER A 202 -13.20 -6.94 13.17
CA SER A 202 -12.29 -6.40 12.17
C SER A 202 -11.02 -7.26 12.10
N GLY A 203 -10.32 -7.20 10.97
CA GLY A 203 -9.00 -7.80 10.86
C GLY A 203 -7.96 -7.11 11.73
N SER A 204 -6.89 -7.83 12.06
CA SER A 204 -5.74 -7.28 12.77
C SER A 204 -4.73 -6.65 11.81
N GLY A 205 -3.88 -5.76 12.33
CA GLY A 205 -2.87 -5.02 11.54
C GLY A 205 -3.28 -3.57 11.29
N THR A 206 -2.32 -2.75 10.84
CA THR A 206 -2.52 -1.30 10.60
C THR A 206 -3.59 -1.02 9.54
N GLY A 207 -3.66 -1.87 8.51
CA GLY A 207 -4.70 -1.87 7.48
C GLY A 207 -5.73 -2.98 7.69
N GLY A 208 -6.11 -3.29 8.94
CA GLY A 208 -7.12 -4.29 9.23
C GLY A 208 -8.49 -3.93 8.65
N GLY A 209 -9.05 -4.79 7.80
CA GLY A 209 -10.35 -4.54 7.16
C GLY A 209 -11.53 -4.55 8.15
N SER A 210 -12.52 -3.68 7.95
CA SER A 210 -13.63 -3.50 8.90
C SER A 210 -14.55 -4.70 9.00
N GLY A 211 -14.87 -5.13 10.23
CA GLY A 211 -15.90 -6.13 10.48
C GLY A 211 -17.32 -5.56 10.33
N ALA A 212 -18.23 -6.36 9.77
CA ALA A 212 -19.65 -6.01 9.60
C ALA A 212 -20.34 -5.69 10.95
N GLN A 213 -21.21 -4.68 10.97
CA GLN A 213 -21.84 -4.18 12.20
C GLN A 213 -23.37 -4.28 12.21
N GLY A 214 -23.92 -4.59 13.39
CA GLY A 214 -25.37 -4.60 13.64
C GLY A 214 -26.14 -5.67 12.85
N TYR A 215 -27.37 -5.34 12.46
CA TYR A 215 -28.29 -6.24 11.75
C TYR A 215 -28.30 -6.02 10.22
N THR A 216 -27.43 -5.16 9.69
CA THR A 216 -27.37 -4.89 8.24
C THR A 216 -26.69 -6.06 7.53
N SER A 217 -27.28 -6.53 6.44
CA SER A 217 -26.81 -7.67 5.64
C SER A 217 -25.54 -7.30 4.88
N ALA A 218 -24.38 -7.52 5.50
CA ALA A 218 -23.15 -6.84 5.14
C ALA A 218 -21.93 -7.76 5.00
N GLY A 219 -21.09 -7.44 4.02
CA GLY A 219 -19.77 -8.04 3.87
C GLY A 219 -18.74 -7.42 4.82
N GLY A 220 -17.63 -8.12 5.04
CA GLY A 220 -16.44 -7.54 5.68
C GLY A 220 -15.61 -6.74 4.68
N GLY A 221 -15.04 -5.62 5.12
CA GLY A 221 -14.05 -4.87 4.35
C GLY A 221 -12.75 -5.68 4.21
N GLY A 222 -12.11 -5.62 3.06
CA GLY A 222 -10.82 -6.23 2.82
C GLY A 222 -9.66 -5.45 3.42
N ALA A 223 -8.48 -6.06 3.54
CA ALA A 223 -7.35 -5.46 4.25
C ALA A 223 -6.45 -4.61 3.35
N GLY A 224 -5.92 -3.51 3.89
CA GLY A 224 -4.93 -2.65 3.26
C GLY A 224 -3.49 -3.09 3.57
N TYR A 225 -2.54 -2.73 2.69
CA TYR A 225 -1.10 -2.70 2.97
C TYR A 225 -0.36 -1.77 2.01
N SER A 226 -0.22 -2.10 0.72
CA SER A 226 0.40 -1.18 -0.25
C SER A 226 -0.55 -0.06 -0.68
N GLY A 227 -1.82 -0.42 -0.81
CA GLY A 227 -2.93 0.48 -1.06
C GLY A 227 -4.11 0.12 -0.16
N GLU A 228 -5.26 0.70 -0.49
CA GLU A 228 -6.51 0.47 0.20
C GLU A 228 -7.10 -0.92 -0.11
N GLY A 229 -7.60 -1.59 0.93
CA GLY A 229 -8.43 -2.79 0.77
C GLY A 229 -9.81 -2.43 0.21
N GLY A 230 -10.44 -3.35 -0.51
CA GLY A 230 -11.78 -3.19 -1.03
C GLY A 230 -12.82 -3.03 0.07
N ASP A 231 -13.73 -2.07 -0.09
CA ASP A 231 -14.92 -1.94 0.74
C ASP A 231 -15.84 -3.17 0.67
N GLY A 232 -16.36 -3.57 1.84
CA GLY A 232 -17.37 -4.61 1.97
C GLY A 232 -18.74 -4.09 1.59
N GLY A 233 -19.47 -4.86 0.76
CA GLY A 233 -20.77 -4.46 0.23
C GLY A 233 -21.86 -4.35 1.30
N THR A 234 -22.94 -3.65 0.95
CA THR A 234 -24.09 -3.39 1.84
C THR A 234 -25.42 -3.55 1.09
N ALA A 235 -26.33 -4.37 1.61
CA ALA A 235 -27.66 -4.57 1.02
C ALA A 235 -28.65 -3.42 1.29
N SER A 236 -28.27 -2.40 2.06
CA SER A 236 -29.15 -1.30 2.50
C SER A 236 -28.70 0.10 2.08
N GLY A 237 -27.70 0.22 1.20
CA GLY A 237 -27.28 1.48 0.56
C GLY A 237 -26.49 2.45 1.43
N ASP A 238 -26.78 2.51 2.73
CA ASP A 238 -26.09 3.39 3.68
C ASP A 238 -24.98 2.62 4.43
N ASN A 239 -23.74 3.11 4.31
CA ASN A 239 -22.48 2.60 4.87
C ASN A 239 -21.91 1.32 4.21
N GLN A 240 -20.93 1.51 3.33
CA GLN A 240 -19.96 0.50 2.93
C GLN A 240 -19.04 0.18 4.13
N TYR A 241 -18.54 -1.05 4.22
CA TYR A 241 -17.65 -1.46 5.30
C TYR A 241 -16.20 -1.23 4.90
N ALA A 242 -15.69 -0.08 5.34
CA ALA A 242 -14.37 0.44 5.02
C ALA A 242 -13.28 -0.65 4.97
N GLY A 243 -12.64 -0.77 3.82
CA GLY A 243 -11.39 -1.49 3.68
C GLY A 243 -10.27 -0.90 4.54
N GLY A 244 -9.16 -1.62 4.64
CA GLY A 244 -7.99 -1.16 5.38
C GLY A 244 -7.14 -0.15 4.61
N ILE A 245 -6.45 0.73 5.32
CA ILE A 245 -5.53 1.73 4.76
C ILE A 245 -4.16 1.14 4.35
N SER A 246 -3.40 1.88 3.55
CA SER A 246 -2.00 1.56 3.26
C SER A 246 -1.04 1.88 4.43
N TYR A 247 0.11 1.20 4.47
CA TYR A 247 1.21 1.42 5.41
C TYR A 247 2.51 0.72 4.92
N GLY A 248 3.60 0.87 5.68
CA GLY A 248 4.89 0.23 5.39
C GLY A 248 5.76 0.98 4.38
N SER A 249 7.01 0.53 4.23
CA SER A 249 7.99 1.12 3.32
C SER A 249 7.99 0.43 1.96
N LEU A 250 8.05 1.23 0.89
CA LEU A 250 8.27 0.76 -0.48
C LEU A 250 9.64 0.08 -0.64
N THR A 251 10.69 0.69 -0.08
CA THR A 251 12.09 0.33 -0.32
C THR A 251 12.58 -0.76 0.62
N GLU A 252 12.07 -0.79 1.85
CA GLU A 252 12.43 -1.77 2.90
C GLU A 252 11.16 -2.38 3.53
N PRO A 253 10.41 -3.19 2.79
CA PRO A 253 9.15 -3.76 3.27
C PRO A 253 9.42 -4.83 4.32
N ILE A 254 9.32 -4.43 5.59
CA ILE A 254 9.51 -5.31 6.75
C ILE A 254 8.21 -5.60 7.53
N GLU A 255 7.06 -5.11 7.10
CA GLU A 255 5.79 -5.31 7.83
C GLU A 255 4.99 -6.53 7.36
N LEU A 256 4.13 -7.03 8.24
CA LEU A 256 3.17 -8.08 7.89
C LEU A 256 1.95 -7.46 7.19
N GLY A 257 1.35 -8.20 6.26
CA GLY A 257 0.03 -7.89 5.70
C GLY A 257 -1.08 -8.02 6.75
N SER A 258 -2.12 -7.22 6.58
CA SER A 258 -3.26 -7.11 7.49
C SER A 258 -4.35 -8.16 7.20
N GLY A 259 -5.12 -8.51 8.23
CA GLY A 259 -6.30 -9.38 8.09
C GLY A 259 -7.51 -8.62 7.53
N GLY A 260 -8.36 -9.31 6.76
CA GLY A 260 -9.66 -8.79 6.32
C GLY A 260 -10.73 -8.92 7.41
N GLY A 261 -11.82 -8.14 7.28
CA GLY A 261 -12.93 -8.12 8.23
C GLY A 261 -13.85 -9.34 8.14
N GLY A 262 -14.47 -9.71 9.26
CA GLY A 262 -15.52 -10.72 9.29
C GLY A 262 -16.88 -10.14 8.86
N SER A 263 -17.74 -10.98 8.27
CA SER A 263 -19.12 -10.63 7.92
C SER A 263 -20.12 -11.05 9.00
N ASN A 264 -21.37 -10.62 8.85
CA ASN A 264 -22.52 -11.15 9.59
C ASN A 264 -23.45 -11.98 8.67
N ASN A 265 -24.58 -12.44 9.21
CA ASN A 265 -25.62 -13.18 8.48
C ASN A 265 -27.03 -12.58 8.73
N GLY A 266 -27.20 -11.25 8.62
CA GLY A 266 -28.51 -10.59 8.53
C GLY A 266 -29.55 -10.88 9.64
N GLY A 267 -29.13 -11.41 10.80
CA GLY A 267 -30.00 -11.79 11.92
C GLY A 267 -30.17 -13.30 12.18
N GLY A 268 -29.57 -14.18 11.37
CA GLY A 268 -29.53 -15.62 11.61
C GLY A 268 -28.61 -16.04 12.77
N ASP A 269 -28.83 -17.24 13.31
CA ASP A 269 -28.03 -17.80 14.42
C ASP A 269 -26.69 -18.44 13.93
N SER A 270 -26.46 -18.55 12.62
CA SER A 270 -25.20 -19.01 12.03
C SER A 270 -24.24 -17.86 11.68
N CYS A 271 -22.93 -18.13 11.74
CA CYS A 271 -21.88 -17.17 11.44
C CYS A 271 -21.84 -16.80 9.95
N GLY A 272 -21.45 -15.57 9.65
CA GLY A 272 -21.09 -15.15 8.29
C GLY A 272 -19.72 -15.66 7.84
N GLY A 273 -19.12 -14.97 6.87
CA GLY A 273 -17.78 -15.26 6.37
C GLY A 273 -16.72 -14.70 7.31
N HIS A 274 -15.77 -15.53 7.76
CA HIS A 274 -14.55 -15.00 8.39
C HIS A 274 -13.72 -14.24 7.34
N GLY A 275 -12.97 -13.22 7.74
CA GLY A 275 -12.03 -12.56 6.83
C GLY A 275 -10.86 -13.45 6.41
N GLY A 276 -10.04 -12.97 5.49
CA GLY A 276 -8.73 -13.54 5.17
C GLY A 276 -7.66 -13.14 6.19
N ASN A 277 -6.68 -14.01 6.44
CA ASN A 277 -5.44 -13.59 7.12
C ASN A 277 -4.55 -12.84 6.11
N GLY A 278 -3.78 -11.85 6.57
CA GLY A 278 -2.80 -11.19 5.73
C GLY A 278 -1.60 -12.09 5.39
N GLY A 279 -0.83 -11.70 4.37
CA GLY A 279 0.46 -12.31 4.06
C GLY A 279 1.53 -11.97 5.11
N GLY A 280 2.47 -12.88 5.36
CA GLY A 280 3.56 -12.64 6.32
C GLY A 280 4.75 -11.87 5.74
N LEU A 281 5.93 -12.01 6.37
CA LEU A 281 7.18 -11.41 5.91
C LEU A 281 8.16 -12.51 5.48
N VAL A 282 8.68 -12.37 4.26
CA VAL A 282 9.83 -13.10 3.73
C VAL A 282 10.97 -12.12 3.50
N PHE A 283 11.95 -12.09 4.39
CA PHE A 283 13.23 -11.40 4.18
C PHE A 283 14.32 -12.42 3.85
N ILE A 284 15.05 -12.18 2.76
CA ILE A 284 16.15 -13.03 2.31
C ILE A 284 17.33 -12.13 1.93
N ASN A 285 18.50 -12.40 2.50
CA ASN A 285 19.75 -11.71 2.18
C ASN A 285 20.81 -12.76 1.79
N VAL A 286 21.17 -12.77 0.52
CA VAL A 286 22.11 -13.73 -0.09
C VAL A 286 23.37 -12.97 -0.52
N THR A 287 24.55 -13.39 -0.08
CA THR A 287 25.78 -12.65 -0.37
C THR A 287 26.47 -13.02 -1.69
N ASN A 288 25.93 -13.98 -2.44
CA ASN A 288 26.36 -14.37 -3.78
C ASN A 288 25.12 -14.65 -4.66
N GLU A 289 24.74 -15.90 -4.95
CA GLU A 289 23.66 -16.22 -5.90
C GLU A 289 22.33 -16.58 -5.20
N LEU A 290 21.26 -15.83 -5.52
CA LEU A 290 19.87 -16.25 -5.34
C LEU A 290 19.32 -16.76 -6.67
N ASN A 291 19.12 -18.08 -6.76
CA ASN A 291 18.53 -18.74 -7.92
C ASN A 291 17.11 -19.24 -7.60
N ASN A 292 16.08 -18.58 -8.12
CA ASN A 292 14.67 -18.93 -7.90
C ASN A 292 14.02 -19.51 -9.15
N SER A 293 13.88 -20.83 -9.22
CA SER A 293 13.03 -21.54 -10.20
C SER A 293 11.79 -22.18 -9.56
N GLY A 294 11.50 -21.86 -8.29
CA GLY A 294 10.33 -22.31 -7.55
C GLY A 294 9.41 -21.13 -7.21
N THR A 295 8.94 -21.08 -5.95
CA THR A 295 8.02 -20.03 -5.49
C THR A 295 8.49 -19.35 -4.22
N ILE A 296 8.60 -18.02 -4.25
CA ILE A 296 8.70 -17.17 -3.05
C ILE A 296 7.38 -16.41 -2.90
N SER A 297 6.69 -16.48 -1.77
CA SER A 297 5.40 -15.79 -1.64
C SER A 297 5.02 -15.29 -0.25
N ALA A 298 4.29 -14.18 -0.22
CA ALA A 298 3.68 -13.57 0.95
C ALA A 298 2.22 -13.18 0.65
N ASN A 299 1.45 -14.04 -0.01
CA ASN A 299 0.08 -13.71 -0.44
C ASN A 299 -0.91 -13.66 0.74
N GLY A 300 -1.93 -12.82 0.63
CA GLY A 300 -3.08 -12.81 1.52
C GLY A 300 -4.01 -14.00 1.28
N ASN A 301 -4.74 -14.41 2.31
CA ASN A 301 -5.80 -15.42 2.17
C ASN A 301 -7.10 -14.77 1.69
N ALA A 302 -7.89 -15.50 0.90
CA ALA A 302 -9.25 -15.10 0.57
C ALA A 302 -10.15 -15.04 1.82
N GLY A 303 -11.17 -14.16 1.76
CA GLY A 303 -12.27 -14.14 2.70
C GLY A 303 -13.18 -15.36 2.54
N GLY A 304 -13.87 -15.75 3.62
CA GLY A 304 -14.82 -16.85 3.59
C GLY A 304 -16.11 -16.47 2.86
N SER A 305 -16.45 -17.21 1.81
CA SER A 305 -17.79 -17.14 1.19
C SER A 305 -18.82 -17.81 2.10
N SER A 306 -19.93 -17.14 2.36
CA SER A 306 -21.05 -17.69 3.12
C SER A 306 -22.33 -16.92 2.76
N ASN A 307 -23.37 -17.05 3.59
CA ASN A 307 -24.47 -16.11 3.62
C ASN A 307 -24.00 -14.65 3.46
N GLY A 308 -23.07 -14.17 4.29
CA GLY A 308 -22.32 -12.93 4.04
C GLY A 308 -20.86 -13.19 3.67
N GLY A 309 -20.26 -12.34 2.84
CA GLY A 309 -18.87 -12.47 2.42
C GLY A 309 -17.87 -11.85 3.41
N GLY A 310 -16.87 -12.62 3.87
CA GLY A 310 -15.75 -12.05 4.63
C GLY A 310 -14.79 -11.28 3.70
N GLY A 311 -14.12 -10.24 4.21
CA GLY A 311 -13.15 -9.47 3.42
C GLY A 311 -11.83 -10.21 3.21
N GLY A 312 -11.15 -9.98 2.09
CA GLY A 312 -9.84 -10.56 1.78
C GLY A 312 -8.71 -10.04 2.70
N GLY A 313 -7.72 -10.87 2.99
CA GLY A 313 -6.49 -10.43 3.66
C GLY A 313 -5.52 -9.80 2.66
N SER A 314 -4.73 -8.80 3.07
CA SER A 314 -3.79 -8.16 2.15
C SER A 314 -2.61 -9.07 1.84
N GLY A 315 -1.90 -8.76 0.74
CA GLY A 315 -0.53 -9.21 0.58
C GLY A 315 0.37 -8.79 1.74
N GLY A 316 1.46 -9.51 1.94
CA GLY A 316 2.51 -9.22 2.93
C GLY A 316 3.75 -8.62 2.28
N SER A 317 4.91 -8.89 2.87
CA SER A 317 6.19 -8.37 2.40
C SER A 317 7.10 -9.47 1.87
N VAL A 318 7.70 -9.23 0.70
CA VAL A 318 8.86 -9.98 0.21
C VAL A 318 10.00 -8.99 0.01
N TYR A 319 11.09 -9.17 0.75
CA TYR A 319 12.29 -8.34 0.66
C TYR A 319 13.49 -9.24 0.35
N LEU A 320 14.08 -9.06 -0.82
CA LEU A 320 15.20 -9.84 -1.32
C LEU A 320 16.42 -8.93 -1.50
N VAL A 321 17.58 -9.42 -1.06
CA VAL A 321 18.89 -8.84 -1.34
C VAL A 321 19.78 -9.97 -1.84
N SER A 322 20.46 -9.75 -2.95
CA SER A 322 21.41 -10.68 -3.59
C SER A 322 22.53 -9.91 -4.27
N ASP A 323 23.65 -10.55 -4.58
CA ASP A 323 24.60 -10.03 -5.57
C ASP A 323 24.10 -10.45 -6.97
N THR A 324 24.02 -11.75 -7.22
CA THR A 324 23.45 -12.31 -8.44
C THR A 324 22.03 -12.82 -8.18
N PHE A 325 21.04 -12.28 -8.91
CA PHE A 325 19.66 -12.76 -8.91
C PHE A 325 19.34 -13.47 -10.23
N SER A 326 18.93 -14.74 -10.14
CA SER A 326 18.71 -15.60 -11.31
C SER A 326 17.49 -16.51 -11.14
N GLY A 327 17.07 -17.11 -12.25
CA GLY A 327 16.00 -18.12 -12.28
C GLY A 327 14.79 -17.69 -13.12
N ASN A 328 13.70 -18.43 -12.98
CA ASN A 328 12.48 -18.28 -13.76
C ASN A 328 11.21 -18.66 -12.98
N GLY A 329 11.31 -18.61 -11.65
CA GLY A 329 10.24 -18.93 -10.72
C GLY A 329 9.26 -17.78 -10.54
N THR A 330 8.43 -17.91 -9.50
CA THR A 330 7.44 -16.90 -9.13
C THR A 330 7.83 -16.19 -7.83
N ILE A 331 7.65 -14.88 -7.80
CA ILE A 331 7.63 -14.07 -6.59
C ILE A 331 6.25 -13.44 -6.48
N SER A 332 5.56 -13.59 -5.35
CA SER A 332 4.21 -13.03 -5.20
C SER A 332 3.91 -12.45 -3.82
N ALA A 333 3.18 -11.34 -3.79
CA ALA A 333 2.62 -10.73 -2.59
C ALA A 333 1.18 -10.27 -2.88
N ASN A 334 0.39 -11.10 -3.55
CA ASN A 334 -0.96 -10.75 -4.01
C ASN A 334 -1.95 -10.72 -2.83
N GLY A 335 -2.94 -9.82 -2.90
CA GLY A 335 -4.07 -9.78 -2.00
C GLY A 335 -5.03 -10.95 -2.18
N GLY A 336 -5.71 -11.34 -1.11
CA GLY A 336 -6.76 -12.37 -1.17
C GLY A 336 -8.08 -11.80 -1.68
N SER A 337 -8.85 -12.59 -2.44
CA SER A 337 -10.19 -12.15 -2.88
C SER A 337 -11.17 -12.01 -1.71
N GLY A 338 -12.16 -11.15 -1.88
CA GLY A 338 -13.35 -11.12 -1.03
C GLY A 338 -14.14 -12.43 -1.11
N GLY A 339 -14.83 -12.76 -0.01
CA GLY A 339 -15.77 -13.87 0.04
C GLY A 339 -17.08 -13.49 -0.66
N ALA A 340 -17.68 -14.44 -1.39
CA ALA A 340 -18.99 -14.24 -2.00
C ALA A 340 -20.10 -14.18 -0.93
N GLY A 341 -21.11 -13.34 -1.17
CA GLY A 341 -22.40 -13.36 -0.46
C GLY A 341 -23.40 -14.29 -1.16
N THR A 342 -24.52 -14.61 -0.51
CA THR A 342 -25.58 -15.41 -1.14
C THR A 342 -26.98 -14.86 -0.87
N GLY A 343 -27.76 -14.67 -1.94
CA GLY A 343 -29.09 -14.06 -1.85
C GLY A 343 -28.98 -12.57 -1.51
N SER A 344 -29.90 -12.05 -0.72
CA SER A 344 -29.98 -10.61 -0.39
C SER A 344 -28.97 -10.17 0.69
N LEU A 345 -27.77 -10.74 0.67
CA LEU A 345 -26.69 -10.54 1.63
C LEU A 345 -25.40 -10.18 0.88
N ALA A 346 -24.64 -9.23 1.39
CA ALA A 346 -23.53 -8.64 0.64
C ALA A 346 -22.21 -9.45 0.66
N ALA A 347 -21.42 -9.24 -0.38
CA ALA A 347 -20.08 -9.80 -0.54
C ALA A 347 -19.01 -8.99 0.21
N GLY A 348 -17.89 -9.62 0.54
CA GLY A 348 -16.75 -8.95 1.18
C GLY A 348 -15.81 -8.34 0.15
N GLY A 349 -15.14 -7.25 0.51
CA GLY A 349 -14.20 -6.58 -0.39
C GLY A 349 -12.86 -7.31 -0.51
N GLY A 350 -12.10 -7.02 -1.56
CA GLY A 350 -10.79 -7.62 -1.80
C GLY A 350 -9.71 -7.16 -0.81
N GLY A 351 -8.71 -8.00 -0.53
CA GLY A 351 -7.49 -7.55 0.14
C GLY A 351 -6.54 -6.89 -0.85
N SER A 352 -5.90 -5.79 -0.48
CA SER A 352 -4.91 -5.09 -1.32
C SER A 352 -3.65 -5.91 -1.58
N GLY A 353 -2.91 -5.52 -2.62
CA GLY A 353 -1.59 -6.05 -2.91
C GLY A 353 -0.55 -5.72 -1.83
N GLY A 354 0.47 -6.55 -1.76
CA GLY A 354 1.59 -6.44 -0.82
C GLY A 354 2.77 -5.66 -1.38
N ARG A 355 3.89 -5.70 -0.67
CA ARG A 355 5.13 -4.99 -1.02
C ARG A 355 6.24 -5.98 -1.37
N ILE A 356 6.83 -5.82 -2.55
CA ILE A 356 7.99 -6.59 -3.00
C ILE A 356 9.14 -5.60 -3.24
N ALA A 357 10.28 -5.84 -2.59
CA ALA A 357 11.51 -5.11 -2.86
C ALA A 357 12.64 -6.10 -3.19
N ILE A 358 13.36 -5.88 -4.28
CA ILE A 358 14.46 -6.74 -4.74
C ILE A 358 15.69 -5.87 -5.01
N TYR A 359 16.80 -6.21 -4.39
CA TYR A 359 18.11 -5.59 -4.59
C TYR A 359 19.08 -6.61 -5.17
N TYR A 360 19.74 -6.26 -6.27
CA TYR A 360 20.74 -7.10 -6.95
C TYR A 360 21.89 -6.26 -7.51
N SER A 361 23.02 -6.88 -7.84
CA SER A 361 24.11 -6.27 -8.63
C SER A 361 24.24 -6.91 -10.02
N THR A 362 23.64 -8.09 -10.24
CA THR A 362 23.50 -8.70 -11.56
C THR A 362 22.20 -9.50 -11.60
N ARG A 363 21.37 -9.30 -12.64
CA ARG A 363 20.10 -10.02 -12.82
C ARG A 363 19.98 -10.69 -14.18
N THR A 364 19.51 -11.94 -14.21
CA THR A 364 19.09 -12.62 -15.44
C THR A 364 17.56 -12.72 -15.50
N HIS A 365 16.93 -11.88 -16.33
CA HIS A 365 15.48 -11.67 -16.30
C HIS A 365 14.68 -12.88 -16.85
N SER A 366 13.89 -13.55 -16.00
CA SER A 366 12.90 -14.57 -16.41
C SER A 366 11.82 -14.88 -15.35
N GLU A 367 11.78 -14.17 -14.22
CA GLU A 367 10.85 -14.43 -13.12
C GLU A 367 9.48 -13.78 -13.33
N THR A 368 8.42 -14.42 -12.83
CA THR A 368 7.09 -13.79 -12.73
C THR A 368 6.95 -13.12 -11.36
N ILE A 369 6.89 -11.80 -11.32
CA ILE A 369 6.72 -11.02 -10.08
C ILE A 369 5.32 -10.42 -10.08
N THR A 370 4.53 -10.65 -9.02
CA THR A 370 3.16 -10.12 -8.90
C THR A 370 2.87 -9.60 -7.50
N ALA A 371 2.16 -8.48 -7.42
CA ALA A 371 1.67 -7.94 -6.15
C ALA A 371 0.23 -7.41 -6.30
N THR A 372 -0.64 -8.07 -7.07
CA THR A 372 -1.97 -7.55 -7.40
C THR A 372 -2.87 -7.42 -6.17
N GLY A 373 -3.83 -6.51 -6.23
CA GLY A 373 -5.01 -6.54 -5.38
C GLY A 373 -5.86 -7.79 -5.60
N GLY A 374 -6.65 -8.14 -4.61
CA GLY A 374 -7.69 -9.16 -4.70
C GLY A 374 -9.00 -8.55 -5.21
N THR A 375 -9.78 -9.35 -5.92
CA THR A 375 -11.13 -8.94 -6.35
C THR A 375 -12.08 -8.81 -5.17
N GLY A 376 -13.10 -7.98 -5.30
CA GLY A 376 -14.31 -8.09 -4.50
C GLY A 376 -14.96 -9.47 -4.64
N GLY A 377 -15.80 -9.84 -3.67
CA GLY A 377 -16.60 -11.05 -3.77
C GLY A 377 -17.78 -10.87 -4.72
N ALA A 378 -18.17 -11.95 -5.41
CA ALA A 378 -19.36 -11.92 -6.25
C ALA A 378 -20.66 -11.94 -5.42
N ASN A 379 -21.72 -11.32 -5.94
CA ASN A 379 -23.07 -11.37 -5.39
C ASN A 379 -24.11 -11.67 -6.48
N SER A 380 -25.21 -12.36 -6.14
CA SER A 380 -26.29 -12.67 -7.09
C SER A 380 -27.27 -11.50 -7.30
N ASP A 381 -27.39 -10.62 -6.30
CA ASP A 381 -28.47 -9.63 -6.19
C ASP A 381 -27.98 -8.18 -6.41
N GLY A 382 -26.69 -7.97 -6.75
CA GLY A 382 -26.13 -6.66 -7.11
C GLY A 382 -25.76 -5.72 -5.95
N ALA A 383 -25.58 -6.24 -4.73
CA ALA A 383 -24.85 -5.53 -3.68
C ALA A 383 -23.36 -5.86 -3.83
N ASP A 384 -22.71 -5.08 -4.68
CA ASP A 384 -21.30 -5.23 -5.08
C ASP A 384 -20.35 -4.85 -3.93
N SER A 385 -19.10 -5.28 -4.05
CA SER A 385 -18.01 -5.06 -3.09
C SER A 385 -16.71 -4.85 -3.86
N ASN A 386 -15.83 -4.01 -3.35
CA ASN A 386 -14.83 -3.39 -4.21
C ASN A 386 -13.59 -4.28 -4.45
N ASN A 387 -13.02 -4.17 -5.65
CA ASN A 387 -11.70 -4.65 -5.99
C ASN A 387 -10.62 -3.79 -5.32
N ALA A 388 -9.69 -4.42 -4.62
CA ALA A 388 -8.68 -3.70 -3.85
C ALA A 388 -7.58 -3.09 -4.71
N ALA A 389 -6.88 -2.11 -4.14
CA ALA A 389 -5.71 -1.48 -4.71
C ALA A 389 -4.57 -2.48 -4.96
N THR A 390 -3.70 -2.15 -5.92
CA THR A 390 -2.53 -2.98 -6.23
C THR A 390 -1.41 -2.80 -5.20
N GLY A 391 -0.44 -3.69 -5.29
CA GLY A 391 0.78 -3.72 -4.52
C GLY A 391 1.86 -2.81 -5.08
N THR A 392 3.07 -3.00 -4.58
CA THR A 392 4.25 -2.30 -5.07
C THR A 392 5.35 -3.31 -5.36
N ILE A 393 6.02 -3.17 -6.50
CA ILE A 393 7.20 -3.94 -6.86
C ILE A 393 8.34 -2.94 -7.10
N TYR A 394 9.28 -2.89 -6.17
CA TYR A 394 10.46 -2.04 -6.18
C TYR A 394 11.69 -2.88 -6.54
N ILE A 395 12.44 -2.48 -7.56
CA ILE A 395 13.58 -3.24 -8.07
C ILE A 395 14.79 -2.31 -8.17
N LYS A 396 15.86 -2.64 -7.47
CA LYS A 396 17.09 -1.84 -7.39
C LYS A 396 18.27 -2.66 -7.88
N ASP A 397 18.80 -2.31 -9.04
CA ASP A 397 20.21 -2.61 -9.33
C ASP A 397 21.08 -1.75 -8.40
N THR A 398 21.96 -2.35 -7.61
CA THR A 398 22.78 -1.66 -6.61
C THR A 398 23.94 -0.87 -7.23
N ASP A 399 24.31 -1.14 -8.48
CA ASP A 399 25.32 -0.36 -9.21
C ASP A 399 24.71 0.90 -9.85
N GLU A 400 23.39 0.90 -10.11
CA GLU A 400 22.67 2.09 -10.58
C GLU A 400 22.36 3.10 -9.47
N THR A 401 21.92 4.31 -9.82
CA THR A 401 21.59 5.35 -8.83
C THR A 401 20.18 5.20 -8.26
N TYR A 402 19.17 4.99 -9.09
CA TYR A 402 17.77 4.93 -8.68
C TYR A 402 17.20 3.52 -8.87
N ALA A 403 15.89 3.36 -8.80
CA ALA A 403 15.23 2.06 -8.86
C ALA A 403 14.12 2.06 -9.91
N GLU A 404 13.71 0.88 -10.32
CA GLU A 404 12.48 0.66 -11.06
C GLU A 404 11.31 0.49 -10.08
N LEU A 405 10.16 1.10 -10.39
CA LEU A 405 8.90 0.90 -9.66
C LEU A 405 7.80 0.41 -10.62
N PHE A 406 7.11 -0.65 -10.23
CA PHE A 406 5.94 -1.16 -10.94
C PHE A 406 4.71 -1.21 -10.02
N LEU A 407 3.61 -0.61 -10.50
CA LEU A 407 2.25 -0.77 -9.99
C LEU A 407 1.45 -1.45 -11.10
N ASP A 408 1.23 -2.76 -11.01
CA ASP A 408 0.43 -3.50 -12.00
C ASP A 408 -0.61 -4.35 -11.26
N ASN A 409 -1.88 -4.21 -11.62
CA ASN A 409 -2.98 -4.98 -11.03
C ASN A 409 -3.39 -6.20 -11.86
N GLY A 410 -2.58 -6.60 -12.85
CA GLY A 410 -2.76 -7.85 -13.58
C GLY A 410 -3.98 -7.82 -14.49
N ASP A 411 -4.96 -8.70 -14.28
CA ASP A 411 -6.18 -8.79 -15.11
C ASP A 411 -7.39 -8.05 -14.54
N THR A 412 -7.24 -7.37 -13.40
CA THR A 412 -8.34 -6.73 -12.65
C THR A 412 -8.13 -5.23 -12.53
N PHE A 413 -9.14 -4.42 -12.84
CA PHE A 413 -9.10 -2.99 -12.53
C PHE A 413 -9.57 -2.77 -11.07
N PRO A 414 -8.84 -2.00 -10.24
CA PRO A 414 -9.19 -1.75 -8.85
C PRO A 414 -10.26 -0.67 -8.73
N GLU A 415 -10.93 -0.64 -7.58
CA GLU A 415 -11.90 0.40 -7.20
C GLU A 415 -11.39 1.25 -6.02
N GLU A 416 -10.22 0.90 -5.47
CA GLU A 416 -9.56 1.57 -4.33
C GLU A 416 -8.14 2.04 -4.69
N TYR A 417 -7.60 3.01 -3.95
CA TYR A 417 -6.34 3.69 -4.33
C TYR A 417 -5.07 3.01 -3.81
N THR A 418 -4.08 2.91 -4.70
CA THR A 418 -2.69 2.61 -4.36
C THR A 418 -2.02 3.93 -3.96
N ASN A 419 -1.43 3.98 -2.76
CA ASN A 419 -0.92 5.23 -2.18
C ASN A 419 0.57 5.09 -1.81
N LEU A 420 1.41 5.97 -2.37
CA LEU A 420 2.87 5.98 -2.15
C LEU A 420 3.30 6.90 -0.99
N GLY A 421 2.36 7.46 -0.25
CA GLY A 421 2.58 8.41 0.84
C GLY A 421 2.95 9.81 0.35
N VAL A 422 3.25 10.70 1.31
CA VAL A 422 3.73 12.06 1.06
C VAL A 422 5.26 12.04 0.98
N ASN A 423 5.81 11.79 -0.22
CA ASN A 423 7.24 11.64 -0.44
C ASN A 423 7.63 12.15 -1.83
N ASN A 424 8.85 12.68 -1.95
CA ASN A 424 9.47 12.88 -3.26
C ASN A 424 10.20 11.59 -3.65
N TYR A 425 9.98 11.11 -4.87
CA TYR A 425 10.66 9.92 -5.40
C TYR A 425 11.50 10.24 -6.62
N THR A 426 12.54 9.44 -6.83
CA THR A 426 13.31 9.40 -8.06
C THR A 426 13.53 7.96 -8.46
N PHE A 427 13.17 7.64 -9.70
CA PHE A 427 13.21 6.31 -10.28
C PHE A 427 14.00 6.33 -11.60
N ASP A 428 14.58 5.19 -11.97
CA ASP A 428 15.10 4.97 -13.32
C ASP A 428 13.97 4.54 -14.27
N ASN A 429 12.97 3.82 -13.74
CA ASN A 429 11.79 3.41 -14.49
C ASN A 429 10.56 3.50 -13.58
N PHE A 430 9.44 3.99 -14.10
CA PHE A 430 8.17 3.91 -13.41
C PHE A 430 7.10 3.39 -14.37
N SER A 431 6.41 2.32 -13.98
CA SER A 431 5.30 1.76 -14.73
C SER A 431 4.05 1.66 -13.84
N ILE A 432 2.96 2.22 -14.33
CA ILE A 432 1.63 2.15 -13.71
C ILE A 432 0.68 1.53 -14.74
N SER A 433 0.16 0.34 -14.45
CA SER A 433 -0.77 -0.40 -15.31
C SER A 433 -2.02 -0.78 -14.51
N LYS A 434 -3.20 -0.54 -15.09
CA LYS A 434 -4.52 -0.93 -14.55
C LYS A 434 -4.69 -0.57 -13.09
N THR A 435 -4.29 0.63 -12.70
CA THR A 435 -4.18 1.04 -11.30
C THR A 435 -4.97 2.31 -11.03
N LEU A 436 -5.66 2.36 -9.89
CA LEU A 436 -6.06 3.60 -9.24
C LEU A 436 -4.93 4.04 -8.31
N PHE A 437 -4.42 5.26 -8.50
CA PHE A 437 -3.29 5.77 -7.71
C PHE A 437 -3.51 7.20 -7.21
N ASN A 438 -2.98 7.47 -6.02
CA ASN A 438 -2.82 8.81 -5.48
C ASN A 438 -1.40 8.92 -4.91
N ILE A 439 -0.67 9.94 -5.37
CA ILE A 439 0.71 10.19 -5.00
C ILE A 439 0.79 11.64 -4.57
N SER A 440 1.35 11.91 -3.37
CA SER A 440 1.59 13.28 -2.91
C SER A 440 3.10 13.52 -2.84
N GLY A 441 3.56 14.59 -3.49
CA GLY A 441 4.98 14.91 -3.66
C GLY A 441 5.48 14.70 -5.08
N ASN A 442 6.72 15.12 -5.31
CA ASN A 442 7.30 15.20 -6.64
C ASN A 442 7.80 13.84 -7.11
N ILE A 443 7.54 13.52 -8.37
CA ILE A 443 8.07 12.33 -9.05
C ILE A 443 9.11 12.76 -10.06
N ILE A 444 10.29 12.15 -10.00
CA ILE A 444 11.33 12.29 -11.01
C ILE A 444 11.58 10.91 -11.65
N VAL A 445 11.56 10.83 -12.97
CA VAL A 445 11.97 9.61 -13.71
C VAL A 445 13.10 9.95 -14.66
N ASN A 446 14.25 9.32 -14.46
CA ASN A 446 15.48 9.51 -15.23
C ASN A 446 15.81 8.23 -16.01
N ASN A 447 16.70 8.30 -16.99
CA ASN A 447 17.36 7.15 -17.64
C ASN A 447 16.47 6.23 -18.51
N GLU A 448 15.29 5.75 -18.06
CA GLU A 448 14.40 4.92 -18.88
C GLU A 448 13.11 5.66 -19.29
N SER A 449 11.95 5.30 -18.73
CA SER A 449 10.64 5.84 -19.12
C SER A 449 9.67 5.90 -17.95
N PHE A 450 8.68 6.79 -18.05
CA PHE A 450 7.45 6.70 -17.26
C PHE A 450 6.29 6.26 -18.18
N THR A 451 5.66 5.14 -17.85
CA THR A 451 4.45 4.68 -18.56
C THR A 451 3.26 4.60 -17.60
N ILE A 452 2.15 5.21 -18.00
CA ILE A 452 0.83 5.12 -17.35
C ILE A 452 -0.13 4.50 -18.37
N GLU A 453 -0.55 3.25 -18.15
CA GLU A 453 -1.43 2.50 -19.04
C GLU A 453 -2.73 2.06 -18.35
N ASN A 454 -3.88 2.24 -19.01
CA ASN A 454 -5.20 1.81 -18.54
C ASN A 454 -5.50 2.20 -17.08
N SER A 455 -5.03 3.37 -16.62
CA SER A 455 -4.98 3.75 -15.20
C SER A 455 -5.68 5.09 -14.94
N THR A 456 -6.10 5.32 -13.70
CA THR A 456 -6.66 6.61 -13.29
C THR A 456 -6.01 7.08 -12.00
N GLY A 457 -5.52 8.32 -11.96
CA GLY A 457 -4.86 8.83 -10.76
C GLY A 457 -4.33 10.24 -10.86
N ASP A 458 -3.74 10.67 -9.75
CA ASP A 458 -3.28 12.04 -9.53
C ASP A 458 -1.89 12.03 -8.86
N ILE A 459 -1.03 12.95 -9.30
CA ILE A 459 0.20 13.33 -8.61
C ILE A 459 0.01 14.75 -8.08
N ASP A 460 -0.26 14.86 -6.77
CA ASP A 460 -0.31 16.11 -6.01
C ASP A 460 1.14 16.60 -5.79
N GLY A 461 1.72 17.11 -6.87
CA GLY A 461 3.12 17.53 -6.99
C GLY A 461 3.61 17.59 -8.44
N ASN A 462 4.88 17.96 -8.62
CA ASN A 462 5.49 18.09 -9.93
C ASN A 462 6.01 16.74 -10.45
N LEU A 463 5.73 16.45 -11.73
CA LEU A 463 6.31 15.34 -12.47
C LEU A 463 7.46 15.86 -13.36
N SER A 464 8.67 15.32 -13.20
CA SER A 464 9.86 15.72 -13.97
C SER A 464 10.54 14.51 -14.61
N ILE A 465 10.79 14.61 -15.92
CA ILE A 465 11.25 13.52 -16.78
C ILE A 465 12.31 14.12 -17.74
N PRO A 466 13.50 14.47 -17.21
CA PRO A 466 14.43 15.38 -17.89
C PRO A 466 15.28 14.71 -18.99
N ASN A 467 15.31 13.38 -19.07
CA ASN A 467 16.12 12.62 -20.03
C ASN A 467 15.43 11.32 -20.49
N SER A 468 14.09 11.29 -20.48
CA SER A 468 13.28 10.07 -20.60
C SER A 468 11.93 10.35 -21.26
N ASP A 469 11.23 9.28 -21.64
CA ASP A 469 9.91 9.36 -22.28
C ASP A 469 8.76 9.30 -21.28
N LEU A 470 7.68 10.03 -21.55
CA LEU A 470 6.39 9.90 -20.86
C LEU A 470 5.32 9.34 -21.80
N ASN A 471 4.80 8.17 -21.47
CA ASN A 471 3.72 7.51 -22.19
C ASN A 471 2.44 7.45 -21.33
N ILE A 472 1.38 8.13 -21.76
CA ILE A 472 0.06 8.10 -21.11
C ILE A 472 -0.95 7.49 -22.10
N LEU A 473 -1.42 6.29 -21.79
CA LEU A 473 -2.16 5.43 -22.71
C LEU A 473 -3.45 4.95 -22.04
N ASN A 474 -4.61 5.14 -22.69
CA ASN A 474 -5.92 4.70 -22.17
C ASN A 474 -6.24 5.17 -20.73
N SER A 475 -5.72 6.32 -20.31
CA SER A 475 -5.62 6.70 -18.89
C SER A 475 -6.25 8.07 -18.57
N THR A 476 -6.65 8.26 -17.32
CA THR A 476 -7.10 9.56 -16.79
C THR A 476 -6.12 10.05 -15.73
N PHE A 477 -5.39 11.12 -16.03
CA PHE A 477 -4.26 11.57 -15.23
C PHE A 477 -4.36 13.05 -14.86
N SER A 478 -3.93 13.39 -13.64
CA SER A 478 -3.76 14.75 -13.16
C SER A 478 -2.38 14.92 -12.51
N ALA A 479 -1.80 16.10 -12.68
CA ALA A 479 -0.61 16.55 -11.97
C ALA A 479 -0.62 18.07 -11.80
N ASP A 480 0.19 18.61 -10.88
CA ASP A 480 0.44 20.05 -10.85
C ASP A 480 1.16 20.50 -12.12
N GLU A 481 2.25 19.81 -12.44
CA GLU A 481 3.11 20.12 -13.58
C GLU A 481 3.69 18.84 -14.19
N ILE A 482 3.89 18.83 -15.51
CA ILE A 482 4.63 17.78 -16.24
C ILE A 482 5.76 18.47 -17.00
N ASN A 483 7.00 18.19 -16.62
CA ASN A 483 8.21 18.60 -17.34
C ASN A 483 8.85 17.37 -18.00
N VAL A 484 8.79 17.29 -19.34
CA VAL A 484 9.34 16.20 -20.15
C VAL A 484 10.28 16.81 -21.18
N SER A 485 11.53 16.36 -21.24
CA SER A 485 12.49 16.92 -22.20
C SER A 485 12.61 16.13 -23.52
N ASP A 486 12.29 14.83 -23.53
CA ASP A 486 12.34 14.00 -24.74
C ASP A 486 10.93 13.79 -25.35
N ASN A 487 10.36 12.59 -25.30
CA ASN A 487 9.08 12.29 -25.95
C ASN A 487 7.90 12.30 -24.97
N LEU A 488 6.85 13.04 -25.31
CA LEU A 488 5.55 12.99 -24.66
C LEU A 488 4.51 12.34 -25.58
N VAL A 489 3.99 11.19 -25.17
CA VAL A 489 2.98 10.42 -25.91
C VAL A 489 1.69 10.35 -25.07
N ILE A 490 0.58 10.86 -25.61
CA ILE A 490 -0.74 10.85 -24.96
C ILE A 490 -1.77 10.26 -25.94
N ILE A 491 -2.22 9.02 -25.69
CA ILE A 491 -3.15 8.29 -26.57
C ILE A 491 -4.39 7.84 -25.81
N ASN A 492 -5.58 8.07 -26.36
CA ASN A 492 -6.89 7.70 -25.79
C ASN A 492 -7.02 8.09 -24.30
N SER A 493 -6.52 9.27 -23.93
CA SER A 493 -6.29 9.65 -22.54
C SER A 493 -6.86 11.03 -22.21
N THR A 494 -7.15 11.25 -20.93
CA THR A 494 -7.56 12.55 -20.38
C THR A 494 -6.49 13.03 -19.40
N VAL A 495 -5.86 14.18 -19.68
CA VAL A 495 -4.80 14.77 -18.85
C VAL A 495 -5.22 16.15 -18.35
N THR A 496 -5.07 16.41 -17.05
CA THR A 496 -5.33 17.72 -16.43
C THR A 496 -4.06 18.24 -15.76
N LEU A 497 -3.76 19.53 -15.94
CA LEU A 497 -2.56 20.18 -15.39
C LEU A 497 -2.97 21.40 -14.58
N ASN A 498 -2.61 21.39 -13.29
CA ASN A 498 -3.15 22.34 -12.31
C ASN A 498 -2.33 23.63 -12.16
N SER A 499 -1.07 23.63 -12.59
CA SER A 499 -0.17 24.79 -12.60
C SER A 499 0.27 25.17 -14.02
N ALA A 500 0.86 26.36 -14.17
CA ALA A 500 1.44 26.83 -15.43
C ALA A 500 2.96 26.92 -15.33
N HIS A 501 3.65 26.22 -16.23
CA HIS A 501 5.09 26.27 -16.44
C HIS A 501 5.38 26.10 -17.93
N ASP A 502 6.30 26.88 -18.48
CA ASP A 502 6.67 26.80 -19.90
C ASP A 502 7.37 25.45 -20.18
N GLN A 503 6.81 24.62 -21.06
CA GLN A 503 7.32 23.28 -21.33
C GLN A 503 8.17 23.22 -22.59
N ASP A 504 9.40 22.72 -22.49
CA ASP A 504 10.34 22.50 -23.60
C ASP A 504 10.46 20.99 -23.87
N ILE A 505 9.64 20.46 -24.79
CA ILE A 505 9.51 19.02 -25.05
C ILE A 505 10.04 18.69 -26.46
N ALA A 506 10.96 17.74 -26.62
CA ALA A 506 11.55 17.44 -27.93
C ALA A 506 10.51 16.95 -28.96
N ASN A 507 9.62 16.02 -28.59
CA ASN A 507 8.55 15.56 -29.47
C ASN A 507 7.24 15.35 -28.69
N ILE A 508 6.12 15.75 -29.27
CA ILE A 508 4.79 15.54 -28.71
C ILE A 508 3.94 14.74 -29.69
N THR A 509 3.37 13.61 -29.24
CA THR A 509 2.41 12.80 -29.99
C THR A 509 1.09 12.71 -29.23
N ILE A 510 0.00 13.18 -29.83
CA ILE A 510 -1.34 13.15 -29.22
C ILE A 510 -2.33 12.45 -30.16
N GLY A 511 -3.09 11.50 -29.61
CA GLY A 511 -4.07 10.70 -30.33
C GLY A 511 -5.36 10.51 -29.53
N ASP A 512 -6.51 10.86 -30.10
CA ASP A 512 -7.83 10.65 -29.50
C ASP A 512 -7.94 11.09 -28.02
N SER A 513 -7.34 12.24 -27.66
CA SER A 513 -7.10 12.62 -26.25
C SER A 513 -7.60 14.01 -25.86
N THR A 514 -7.91 14.19 -24.57
CA THR A 514 -8.30 15.47 -23.98
C THR A 514 -7.21 15.97 -23.03
N ILE A 515 -6.76 17.22 -23.20
CA ILE A 515 -5.73 17.85 -22.37
C ILE A 515 -6.26 19.20 -21.87
N THR A 516 -6.31 19.37 -20.55
CA THR A 516 -6.82 20.58 -19.91
C THR A 516 -5.74 21.26 -19.07
N TYR A 517 -5.28 22.42 -19.54
CA TYR A 517 -4.46 23.32 -18.74
C TYR A 517 -5.39 24.26 -17.94
N THR A 518 -5.45 24.10 -16.62
CA THR A 518 -6.32 24.94 -15.77
C THR A 518 -5.83 26.39 -15.71
N VAL A 519 -4.50 26.57 -15.83
CA VAL A 519 -3.81 27.86 -15.98
C VAL A 519 -3.09 27.88 -17.33
N GLY A 520 -3.20 28.98 -18.07
CA GLY A 520 -2.70 29.09 -19.43
C GLY A 520 -1.18 28.90 -19.53
N THR A 521 -0.76 27.85 -20.24
CA THR A 521 0.60 27.32 -20.26
C THR A 521 1.24 27.49 -21.64
N PHE A 522 2.53 27.84 -21.70
CA PHE A 522 3.31 27.77 -22.95
C PHE A 522 3.87 26.36 -23.15
N VAL A 523 3.73 25.84 -24.37
CA VAL A 523 4.29 24.55 -24.78
C VAL A 523 5.14 24.80 -26.02
N ASN A 524 6.43 24.59 -25.88
CA ASN A 524 7.42 24.69 -26.95
C ASN A 524 7.87 23.27 -27.32
N SER A 525 7.64 22.88 -28.57
CA SER A 525 8.12 21.61 -29.09
C SER A 525 8.40 21.71 -30.58
N PRO A 526 9.59 21.34 -31.06
CA PRO A 526 9.91 21.46 -32.48
C PRO A 526 9.02 20.56 -33.34
N ASN A 527 8.56 19.42 -32.82
CA ASN A 527 7.78 18.41 -33.54
C ASN A 527 6.51 18.04 -32.78
N ILE A 528 5.33 18.35 -33.33
CA ILE A 528 4.03 17.98 -32.77
C ILE A 528 3.25 17.13 -33.78
N GLN A 529 2.81 15.94 -33.36
CA GLN A 529 2.01 15.02 -34.15
C GLN A 529 0.62 14.84 -33.54
N LEU A 530 -0.42 15.11 -34.33
CA LEU A 530 -1.83 14.97 -33.93
C LEU A 530 -2.54 13.91 -34.78
N SER A 531 -3.38 13.11 -34.13
CA SER A 531 -4.22 12.08 -34.76
C SER A 531 -5.57 11.92 -34.05
N GLY A 532 -6.62 11.51 -34.77
CA GLY A 532 -7.93 11.25 -34.16
C GLY A 532 -8.66 12.51 -33.67
N THR A 533 -9.50 12.38 -32.63
CA THR A 533 -10.30 13.48 -32.08
C THR A 533 -9.65 14.06 -30.82
N ASN A 534 -9.17 15.30 -30.86
CA ASN A 534 -8.46 15.89 -29.72
C ASN A 534 -9.13 17.15 -29.17
N SER A 535 -9.00 17.36 -27.86
CA SER A 535 -9.51 18.55 -27.18
C SER A 535 -8.42 19.13 -26.27
N ILE A 536 -7.81 20.25 -26.68
CA ILE A 536 -6.71 20.89 -25.93
C ILE A 536 -7.15 22.28 -25.48
N THR A 537 -7.31 22.47 -24.16
CA THR A 537 -7.87 23.70 -23.57
C THR A 537 -6.79 24.58 -22.92
N ASN A 538 -6.79 25.87 -23.25
CA ASN A 538 -5.83 26.91 -22.83
C ASN A 538 -4.33 26.74 -23.21
N PRO A 539 -3.94 26.06 -24.31
CA PRO A 539 -2.52 25.97 -24.68
C PRO A 539 -2.03 27.26 -25.36
N LYS A 540 -0.74 27.58 -25.19
CA LYS A 540 0.00 28.50 -26.06
C LYS A 540 1.15 27.74 -26.71
N ILE A 541 0.94 27.27 -27.93
CA ILE A 541 1.87 26.36 -28.60
C ILE A 541 2.88 27.15 -29.45
N ASN A 542 4.16 26.83 -29.30
CA ASN A 542 5.23 27.19 -30.23
C ASN A 542 5.80 25.91 -30.85
N THR A 543 5.84 25.82 -32.18
CA THR A 543 6.33 24.63 -32.88
C THR A 543 6.86 24.97 -34.27
N SER A 544 7.84 24.20 -34.74
CA SER A 544 8.43 24.32 -36.08
C SER A 544 7.83 23.35 -37.09
N ASP A 545 7.39 22.17 -36.66
CA ASP A 545 6.76 21.13 -37.46
C ASP A 545 5.50 20.60 -36.76
N LEU A 546 4.34 20.91 -37.34
CA LEU A 546 3.04 20.45 -36.87
C LEU A 546 2.45 19.50 -37.92
N THR A 547 2.49 18.21 -37.64
CA THR A 547 1.91 17.16 -38.47
C THR A 547 0.52 16.79 -37.95
N ILE A 548 -0.50 16.96 -38.80
CA ILE A 548 -1.89 16.61 -38.49
C ILE A 548 -2.33 15.47 -39.42
N SER A 549 -2.71 14.33 -38.83
CA SER A 549 -3.11 13.14 -39.59
C SER A 549 -4.43 13.36 -40.34
N SER A 550 -4.63 12.68 -41.47
CA SER A 550 -5.87 12.77 -42.26
C SER A 550 -7.08 12.34 -41.43
N GLY A 551 -8.09 13.23 -41.30
CA GLY A 551 -9.30 12.97 -40.53
C GLY A 551 -9.23 13.36 -39.06
N THR A 552 -8.11 13.93 -38.60
CA THR A 552 -7.98 14.51 -37.25
C THR A 552 -8.90 15.72 -37.10
N THR A 553 -9.50 15.88 -35.92
CA THR A 553 -10.32 17.05 -35.53
C THR A 553 -9.86 17.64 -34.22
#